data_AF-A0A8J6TQA5-F1
#
_entry.id   AF-A0A8J6TQA5-F1
#
_cell.length_a   1.000
_cell.length_b   1.000
_cell.length_c   1.000
_cell.angle_alpha   90.00
_cell.angle_beta   90.00
_cell.angle_gamma   90.00
#
_symmetry.space_group_name_H-M   'P 1'
#
loop_
_entity.id
_entity.type
_entity.pdbx_description
1 polymer ?
#
loop_
_entity_poly.entity_id
_entity_poly.type
_entity_poly.pdbx_seq_one_letter_code
_entity_poly.pdbx_strand_id
1 'polypeptide(L)'
;MQLAHTQIKGDPSIRQQLFMQTRTVSSMEQQIDPLNRLIEKLFLEKGAFHIQLKYSSSATTLWFNDQPYHDRLTTIEQIMSPSFMGSIRSQPFSPISTTPKEQIMPVLELFKSLRLADENAYLRCGSLNIVTGMVELNFSCDSTHYLTVPEFLRRNISFWVNGSDDYYTPDHQTTPITSAVA
;
A
#
# COMPACT_ATOMS: atom_id res chain seq x y z
N MET A 1 14.06 10.87 -11.53
CA MET A 1 14.35 11.30 -10.15
C MET A 1 13.78 10.24 -9.23
N GLN A 2 14.61 9.48 -8.53
CA GLN A 2 14.15 8.46 -7.60
C GLN A 2 13.66 9.19 -6.35
N LEU A 3 12.36 9.15 -6.08
CA LEU A 3 11.81 9.76 -4.87
C LEU A 3 12.29 8.92 -3.69
N ALA A 4 13.09 9.51 -2.81
CA ALA A 4 13.36 8.92 -1.51
C ALA A 4 12.05 8.83 -0.72
N HIS A 5 11.90 7.78 0.11
CA HIS A 5 10.72 7.63 0.97
C HIS A 5 10.42 8.91 1.73
N THR A 6 9.22 9.44 1.51
CA THR A 6 8.71 10.65 2.14
C THR A 6 7.53 10.30 3.05
N GLN A 7 7.59 10.74 4.30
CA GLN A 7 6.49 10.63 5.24
C GLN A 7 5.90 12.01 5.52
N ILE A 8 4.58 12.11 5.38
CA ILE A 8 3.80 13.26 5.82
C ILE A 8 3.06 12.85 7.09
N LYS A 9 3.30 13.60 8.17
CA LYS A 9 2.61 13.36 9.45
C LYS A 9 1.18 13.87 9.36
N GLY A 10 0.24 13.06 9.83
CA GLY A 10 -1.17 13.40 9.87
C GLY A 10 -1.54 14.43 10.91
N ASP A 11 -2.81 14.82 10.89
CA ASP A 11 -3.40 15.78 11.81
C ASP A 11 -3.12 15.37 13.28
N PRO A 12 -2.54 16.27 14.11
CA PRO A 12 -2.29 15.97 15.51
C PRO A 12 -3.52 15.51 16.30
N SER A 13 -4.72 16.05 16.00
CA SER A 13 -5.96 15.70 16.69
C SER A 13 -6.40 14.27 16.41
N ILE A 14 -6.17 13.75 15.20
CA ILE A 14 -6.46 12.35 14.86
C ILE A 14 -5.43 11.42 15.51
N ARG A 15 -4.14 11.82 15.49
CA ARG A 15 -3.06 11.03 16.12
C ARG A 15 -3.23 10.86 17.62
N GLN A 16 -3.71 11.88 18.32
CA GLN A 16 -4.00 11.81 19.76
C GLN A 16 -5.08 10.77 20.09
N GLN A 17 -5.94 10.43 19.13
CA GLN A 17 -7.02 9.45 19.29
C GLN A 17 -6.67 8.05 18.77
N LEU A 18 -5.43 7.82 18.33
CA LEU A 18 -5.02 6.55 17.72
C LEU A 18 -5.34 5.33 18.59
N PHE A 19 -5.09 5.43 19.89
CA PHE A 19 -5.35 4.35 20.85
C PHE A 19 -6.80 4.31 21.38
N MET A 20 -7.66 5.22 20.91
CA MET A 20 -9.09 5.24 21.23
C MET A 20 -9.96 4.66 20.10
N GLN A 21 -9.35 4.32 18.96
CA GLN A 21 -10.01 3.63 17.85
C GLN A 21 -9.49 2.20 17.75
N THR A 22 -10.34 1.31 17.28
CA THR A 22 -9.99 -0.09 16.97
C THR A 22 -10.45 -0.38 15.55
N ARG A 23 -9.64 -1.15 14.82
CA ARG A 23 -9.94 -1.59 13.47
C ARG A 23 -11.25 -2.39 13.45
N THR A 24 -12.18 -1.96 12.60
CA THR A 24 -13.34 -2.78 12.22
C THR A 24 -13.07 -3.51 10.91
N VAL A 25 -13.44 -4.79 10.86
CA VAL A 25 -13.38 -5.60 9.64
C VAL A 25 -14.36 -5.04 8.61
N SER A 26 -13.86 -4.64 7.44
CA SER A 26 -14.71 -4.09 6.37
C SER A 26 -15.13 -5.15 5.34
N SER A 27 -16.18 -4.88 4.56
CA SER A 27 -16.63 -5.76 3.46
C SER A 27 -15.53 -6.02 2.43
N MET A 28 -14.67 -5.02 2.18
CA MET A 28 -13.48 -5.19 1.34
C MET A 28 -12.46 -6.14 1.96
N GLU A 29 -12.26 -6.08 3.27
CA GLU A 29 -11.31 -6.94 3.98
C GLU A 29 -11.72 -8.42 3.92
N GLN A 30 -13.01 -8.71 4.04
CA GLN A 30 -13.56 -10.07 3.88
C GLN A 30 -13.29 -10.67 2.50
N GLN A 31 -13.07 -9.81 1.50
CA GLN A 31 -12.86 -10.17 0.09
C GLN A 31 -11.47 -9.77 -0.39
N ILE A 32 -10.51 -9.53 0.51
CA ILE A 32 -9.21 -8.96 0.14
C ILE A 32 -8.42 -9.83 -0.84
N ASP A 33 -8.45 -11.15 -0.67
CA ASP A 33 -7.77 -12.10 -1.55
C ASP A 33 -8.36 -12.17 -2.97
N PRO A 34 -9.67 -12.37 -3.16
CA PRO A 34 -10.25 -12.33 -4.50
C PRO A 34 -10.17 -10.92 -5.12
N LEU A 35 -10.23 -9.85 -4.31
CA LEU A 35 -10.00 -8.50 -4.78
C LEU A 35 -8.58 -8.34 -5.32
N ASN A 36 -7.54 -8.72 -4.58
CA ASN A 36 -6.14 -8.63 -5.03
C ASN A 36 -5.93 -9.30 -6.40
N ARG A 37 -6.49 -10.49 -6.59
CA ARG A 37 -6.45 -11.19 -7.90
C ARG A 37 -7.18 -10.43 -9.01
N LEU A 38 -8.32 -9.82 -8.71
CA LEU A 38 -9.05 -8.99 -9.67
C LEU A 38 -8.25 -7.74 -10.04
N ILE A 39 -7.67 -7.05 -9.05
CA ILE A 39 -6.84 -5.86 -9.23
C ILE A 39 -5.61 -6.17 -10.09
N GLU A 40 -4.94 -7.30 -9.87
CA GLU A 40 -3.84 -7.75 -10.74
C GLU A 40 -4.30 -7.92 -12.19
N LYS A 41 -5.43 -8.59 -12.43
CA LYS A 41 -6.00 -8.70 -13.77
C LYS A 41 -6.35 -7.36 -14.39
N LEU A 42 -6.80 -6.38 -13.60
CA LEU A 42 -7.08 -5.04 -14.11
C LEU A 42 -5.82 -4.38 -14.69
N PHE A 43 -4.68 -4.53 -14.02
CA PHE A 43 -3.40 -4.05 -14.54
C PHE A 43 -2.95 -4.85 -15.77
N LEU A 44 -3.00 -6.18 -15.69
CA LEU A 44 -2.41 -7.05 -16.72
C LEU A 44 -3.21 -7.15 -18.01
N GLU A 45 -4.54 -7.06 -17.92
CA GLU A 45 -5.46 -7.44 -19.02
C GLU A 45 -6.48 -6.35 -19.38
N LYS A 46 -6.64 -5.31 -18.54
CA LYS A 46 -7.69 -4.28 -18.69
C LYS A 46 -7.18 -2.85 -18.76
N GLY A 47 -5.87 -2.65 -18.86
CA GLY A 47 -5.28 -1.33 -19.06
C GLY A 47 -5.42 -0.38 -17.87
N ALA A 48 -5.69 -0.89 -16.66
CA ALA A 48 -5.53 -0.06 -15.47
C ALA A 48 -4.06 0.32 -15.32
N PHE A 49 -3.78 1.56 -14.91
CA PHE A 49 -2.41 2.01 -14.65
C PHE A 49 -2.22 2.58 -13.25
N HIS A 50 -3.31 2.94 -12.57
CA HIS A 50 -3.30 3.39 -11.19
C HIS A 50 -4.56 2.86 -10.50
N ILE A 51 -4.39 2.38 -9.29
CA ILE A 51 -5.45 1.88 -8.42
C ILE A 51 -5.22 2.40 -7.01
N GLN A 52 -6.30 2.77 -6.33
CA GLN A 52 -6.33 3.15 -4.92
C GLN A 52 -7.39 2.33 -4.17
N LEU A 53 -6.95 1.48 -3.25
CA LEU A 53 -7.78 0.61 -2.41
C LEU A 53 -8.07 1.31 -1.07
N LYS A 54 -9.32 1.69 -0.85
CA LYS A 54 -9.77 2.38 0.37
C LYS A 54 -10.42 1.36 1.31
N TYR A 55 -9.59 0.60 2.01
CA TYR A 55 -10.01 -0.50 2.90
C TYR A 55 -11.05 -0.07 3.93
N SER A 56 -10.89 1.12 4.53
CA SER A 56 -11.83 1.62 5.56
C SER A 56 -13.21 1.98 5.02
N SER A 57 -13.33 2.37 3.74
CA SER A 57 -14.61 2.74 3.13
C SER A 57 -15.14 1.67 2.16
N SER A 58 -14.48 0.52 2.05
CA SER A 58 -14.79 -0.54 1.09
C SER A 58 -15.00 -0.05 -0.35
N ALA A 59 -14.12 0.84 -0.81
CA ALA A 59 -14.18 1.42 -2.14
C ALA A 59 -12.83 1.39 -2.84
N THR A 60 -12.85 1.41 -4.16
CA THR A 60 -11.66 1.46 -5.02
C THR A 60 -11.80 2.60 -6.01
N THR A 61 -10.74 3.38 -6.18
CA THR A 61 -10.62 4.31 -7.32
C THR A 61 -9.67 3.72 -8.35
N LEU A 62 -10.06 3.75 -9.62
CA LEU A 62 -9.37 3.13 -10.75
C LEU A 62 -9.08 4.17 -11.83
N TRP A 63 -7.92 4.07 -12.47
CA TRP A 63 -7.57 4.86 -13.65
C TRP A 63 -7.12 3.94 -14.78
N PHE A 64 -7.60 4.21 -15.99
CA PHE A 64 -7.40 3.40 -17.19
C PHE A 64 -6.74 4.19 -18.32
N ASN A 65 -5.89 3.52 -19.10
CA ASN A 65 -5.07 4.17 -20.14
C ASN A 65 -5.91 4.77 -21.28
N ASP A 66 -7.13 4.27 -21.52
CA ASP A 66 -8.02 4.78 -22.56
C ASP A 66 -8.75 6.05 -22.14
N GLN A 67 -8.85 6.32 -20.84
CA GLN A 67 -9.46 7.51 -20.25
C GLN A 67 -8.58 8.07 -19.11
N PRO A 68 -7.33 8.49 -19.40
CA PRO A 68 -6.33 8.76 -18.38
C PRO A 68 -6.64 9.97 -17.48
N TYR A 69 -7.56 10.83 -17.90
CA TYR A 69 -8.01 12.01 -17.14
C TYR A 69 -9.28 11.77 -16.33
N HIS A 70 -9.79 10.54 -16.33
CA HIS A 70 -11.01 10.16 -15.62
C HIS A 70 -10.72 9.03 -14.64
N ASP A 71 -11.01 9.28 -13.37
CA ASP A 71 -11.04 8.25 -12.35
C ASP A 71 -12.42 7.59 -12.30
N ARG A 72 -12.44 6.31 -11.90
CA ARG A 72 -13.66 5.55 -11.66
C ARG A 72 -13.69 5.09 -10.22
N LEU A 73 -14.58 5.68 -9.43
CA LEU A 73 -14.90 5.21 -8.08
C LEU A 73 -15.89 4.03 -8.16
N THR A 74 -15.59 2.95 -7.44
CA THR A 74 -16.44 1.77 -7.35
C THR A 74 -16.45 1.24 -5.91
N THR A 75 -17.59 0.73 -5.46
CA THR A 75 -17.66 0.00 -4.18
C THR A 75 -17.12 -1.42 -4.34
N ILE A 76 -16.88 -2.11 -3.23
CA ILE A 76 -16.51 -3.53 -3.23
C ILE A 76 -17.59 -4.39 -3.90
N GLU A 77 -18.88 -4.11 -3.68
CA GLU A 77 -19.98 -4.88 -4.28
C GLU A 77 -19.99 -4.72 -5.80
N GLN A 78 -19.71 -3.50 -6.29
CA GLN A 78 -19.66 -3.20 -7.71
C GLN A 78 -18.45 -3.84 -8.39
N ILE A 79 -17.25 -3.71 -7.81
CA ILE A 79 -16.01 -4.24 -8.41
C ILE A 79 -15.97 -5.76 -8.41
N MET A 80 -16.57 -6.40 -7.40
CA MET A 80 -16.67 -7.86 -7.28
C MET A 80 -17.85 -8.45 -8.05
N SER A 81 -18.67 -7.63 -8.70
CA SER A 81 -19.80 -8.13 -9.49
C SER A 81 -19.33 -8.93 -10.72
N PRO A 82 -20.03 -10.00 -11.12
CA PRO A 82 -19.61 -10.84 -12.26
C PRO A 82 -19.49 -10.08 -13.59
N SER A 83 -20.21 -8.98 -13.76
CA SER A 83 -20.20 -8.16 -14.98
C SER A 83 -19.10 -7.12 -14.99
N PHE A 84 -18.43 -6.83 -13.87
CA PHE A 84 -17.48 -5.73 -13.76
C PHE A 84 -16.35 -5.83 -14.78
N MET A 85 -15.67 -6.98 -14.84
CA MET A 85 -14.58 -7.23 -15.78
C MET A 85 -15.02 -7.18 -17.25
N GLY A 86 -16.27 -7.56 -17.54
CA GLY A 86 -16.86 -7.48 -18.87
C GLY A 86 -17.18 -6.04 -19.29
N SER A 87 -17.41 -5.13 -18.34
CA SER A 87 -17.66 -3.71 -18.60
C SER A 87 -16.42 -2.92 -19.00
N ILE A 88 -15.22 -3.50 -18.81
CA ILE A 88 -13.95 -2.82 -19.06
C ILE A 88 -13.30 -3.39 -20.32
N ARG A 89 -12.86 -2.49 -21.19
CA ARG A 89 -12.15 -2.81 -22.42
C ARG A 89 -10.89 -3.63 -22.10
N SER A 90 -10.68 -4.72 -22.84
CA SER A 90 -9.43 -5.46 -22.77
C SER A 90 -8.29 -4.68 -23.39
N GLN A 91 -7.17 -4.58 -22.68
CA GLN A 91 -5.98 -3.86 -23.12
C GLN A 91 -4.75 -4.55 -22.51
N PRO A 92 -3.66 -4.74 -23.27
CA PRO A 92 -2.45 -5.33 -22.72
C PRO A 92 -1.89 -4.47 -21.59
N PHE A 93 -1.10 -5.11 -20.73
CA PHE A 93 -0.27 -4.44 -19.75
C PHE A 93 0.49 -3.25 -20.37
N SER A 94 0.50 -2.11 -19.68
CA SER A 94 1.04 -0.87 -20.23
C SER A 94 2.56 -1.01 -20.52
N PRO A 95 3.01 -0.72 -21.76
CA PRO A 95 4.42 -0.89 -22.14
C PRO A 95 5.34 0.17 -21.51
N ILE A 96 4.77 1.26 -20.99
CA ILE A 96 5.50 2.34 -20.31
C ILE A 96 5.56 2.14 -18.78
N SER A 97 5.13 0.97 -18.29
CA SER A 97 5.15 0.68 -16.86
C SER A 97 6.58 0.58 -16.34
N THR A 98 6.89 1.29 -15.27
CA THR A 98 8.15 1.14 -14.54
C THR A 98 8.10 -0.01 -13.54
N THR A 99 6.91 -0.42 -13.12
CA THR A 99 6.71 -1.57 -12.23
C THR A 99 6.66 -2.86 -13.03
N PRO A 100 7.53 -3.85 -12.77
CA PRO A 100 7.43 -5.18 -13.37
C PRO A 100 6.13 -5.89 -13.02
N LYS A 101 5.60 -6.70 -13.94
CA LYS A 101 4.33 -7.44 -13.75
C LYS A 101 4.37 -8.30 -12.49
N GLU A 102 5.51 -8.93 -12.26
CA GLU A 102 5.77 -9.88 -11.17
C GLU A 102 5.78 -9.20 -9.79
N GLN A 103 5.87 -7.86 -9.75
CA GLN A 103 5.86 -7.08 -8.50
C GLN A 103 4.46 -6.60 -8.11
N ILE A 104 3.46 -6.72 -8.98
CA ILE A 104 2.10 -6.23 -8.71
C ILE A 104 1.48 -7.01 -7.53
N MET A 105 1.41 -8.34 -7.63
CA MET A 105 0.86 -9.16 -6.54
C MET A 105 1.65 -9.00 -5.23
N PRO A 106 3.00 -9.00 -5.21
CA PRO A 106 3.77 -8.67 -4.00
C PRO A 106 3.38 -7.33 -3.34
N VAL A 107 3.11 -6.28 -4.13
CA VAL A 107 2.64 -5.00 -3.59
C VAL A 107 1.26 -5.16 -2.93
N LEU A 108 0.33 -5.83 -3.60
CA LEU A 108 -1.04 -6.05 -3.09
C LEU A 108 -1.07 -6.92 -1.83
N GLU A 109 -0.22 -7.94 -1.74
CA GLU A 109 -0.06 -8.78 -0.55
C GLU A 109 0.58 -8.02 0.61
N LEU A 110 1.50 -7.10 0.33
CA LEU A 110 2.05 -6.24 1.36
C LEU A 110 1.02 -5.21 1.84
N PHE A 111 0.16 -4.66 0.97
CA PHE A 111 -0.98 -3.84 1.41
C PHE A 111 -1.92 -4.62 2.34
N LYS A 112 -2.28 -5.85 1.97
CA LYS A 112 -3.06 -6.75 2.83
C LYS A 112 -2.38 -6.95 4.19
N SER A 113 -1.09 -7.27 4.17
CA SER A 113 -0.33 -7.48 5.40
C SER A 113 -0.37 -6.25 6.30
N LEU A 114 -0.17 -5.05 5.76
CA LEU A 114 -0.26 -3.78 6.51
C LEU A 114 -1.67 -3.44 6.98
N ARG A 115 -2.70 -3.88 6.26
CA ARG A 115 -4.10 -3.73 6.69
C ARG A 115 -4.41 -4.60 7.91
N LEU A 116 -3.81 -5.78 7.98
CA LEU A 116 -4.10 -6.80 8.99
C LEU A 116 -3.10 -6.82 10.16
N ALA A 117 -2.04 -6.01 10.10
CA ALA A 117 -0.90 -6.12 11.01
C ALA A 117 -1.19 -5.71 12.46
N ASP A 118 -2.09 -4.75 12.69
CA ASP A 118 -2.36 -4.18 14.01
C ASP A 118 -3.82 -3.71 14.14
N GLU A 119 -4.32 -3.63 15.38
CA GLU A 119 -5.69 -3.19 15.66
C GLU A 119 -5.85 -1.67 15.70
N ASN A 120 -4.77 -0.92 15.95
CA ASN A 120 -4.78 0.53 16.12
C ASN A 120 -4.03 1.23 14.98
N ALA A 121 -2.88 0.69 14.54
CA ALA A 121 -2.01 1.23 13.50
C ALA A 121 -2.03 0.38 12.22
N TYR A 122 -3.06 0.56 11.39
CA TYR A 122 -3.29 -0.24 10.20
C TYR A 122 -3.48 0.60 8.93
N LEU A 123 -3.28 -0.03 7.78
CA LEU A 123 -3.50 0.61 6.48
C LEU A 123 -4.98 0.95 6.26
N ARG A 124 -5.30 2.22 6.00
CA ARG A 124 -6.64 2.68 5.60
C ARG A 124 -6.78 2.77 4.09
N CYS A 125 -5.71 3.15 3.41
CA CYS A 125 -5.67 3.31 1.97
C CYS A 125 -4.29 2.89 1.42
N GLY A 126 -4.28 2.08 0.36
CA GLY A 126 -3.07 1.73 -0.39
C GLY A 126 -3.26 2.04 -1.87
N SER A 127 -2.28 2.69 -2.49
CA SER A 127 -2.33 3.14 -3.88
C SER A 127 -1.07 2.69 -4.63
N LEU A 128 -1.26 2.18 -5.83
CA LEU A 128 -0.20 1.74 -6.75
C LEU A 128 -0.41 2.34 -8.13
N ASN A 129 0.58 3.09 -8.60
CA ASN A 129 0.67 3.54 -9.98
C ASN A 129 1.83 2.80 -10.68
N ILE A 130 1.50 1.92 -11.63
CA ILE A 130 2.51 1.06 -12.30
C ILE A 130 3.33 1.81 -13.36
N VAL A 131 2.84 2.96 -13.83
CA VAL A 131 3.53 3.82 -14.81
C VAL A 131 4.60 4.67 -14.15
N THR A 132 4.33 5.20 -12.95
CA THR A 132 5.32 5.98 -12.19
C THR A 132 6.13 5.12 -11.22
N GLY A 133 5.64 3.91 -10.91
CA GLY A 133 6.25 3.04 -9.91
C GLY A 133 6.05 3.54 -8.48
N MET A 134 5.10 4.44 -8.28
CA MET A 134 4.81 5.05 -6.98
C MET A 134 3.80 4.23 -6.18
N VAL A 135 4.10 4.10 -4.90
CA VAL A 135 3.23 3.59 -3.86
C VAL A 135 2.89 4.73 -2.91
N GLU A 136 1.60 4.84 -2.57
CA GLU A 136 1.10 5.73 -1.54
C GLU A 136 0.34 4.91 -0.49
N LEU A 137 0.63 5.16 0.79
CA LEU A 137 0.02 4.49 1.93
C LEU A 137 -0.55 5.55 2.87
N ASN A 138 -1.80 5.38 3.32
CA ASN A 138 -2.38 6.19 4.39
C ASN A 138 -2.82 5.27 5.54
N PHE A 139 -2.34 5.56 6.74
CA PHE A 139 -2.57 4.76 7.95
C PHE A 139 -3.66 5.37 8.85
N SER A 140 -4.15 4.61 9.82
CA SER A 140 -5.15 5.03 10.82
C SER A 140 -4.74 6.21 11.69
N CYS A 141 -3.43 6.43 11.88
CA CYS A 141 -2.85 7.61 12.53
C CYS A 141 -2.77 8.84 11.60
N ASP A 142 -3.41 8.80 10.44
CA ASP A 142 -3.43 9.85 9.42
C ASP A 142 -2.03 10.15 8.82
N SER A 143 -1.02 9.29 9.07
CA SER A 143 0.26 9.42 8.38
C SER A 143 0.17 8.91 6.94
N THR A 144 0.73 9.66 6.01
CA THR A 144 0.81 9.29 4.60
C THR A 144 2.27 9.07 4.17
N HIS A 145 2.54 8.00 3.45
CA HIS A 145 3.87 7.62 3.00
C HIS A 145 3.89 7.52 1.47
N TYR A 146 4.89 8.15 0.84
CA TYR A 146 5.16 8.06 -0.60
C TYR A 146 6.53 7.43 -0.82
N LEU A 147 6.60 6.42 -1.68
CA LEU A 147 7.84 5.73 -2.00
C LEU A 147 7.71 4.94 -3.30
N THR A 148 8.83 4.47 -3.82
CA THR A 148 8.85 3.63 -5.01
C THR A 148 8.50 2.16 -4.69
N VAL A 149 7.98 1.40 -5.65
CA VAL A 149 7.72 -0.04 -5.50
C VAL A 149 8.97 -0.80 -5.00
N PRO A 150 10.19 -0.59 -5.55
CA PRO A 150 11.37 -1.29 -5.04
C PRO A 150 11.70 -0.95 -3.58
N GLU A 151 11.46 0.27 -3.12
CA GLU A 151 11.66 0.62 -1.71
C GLU A 151 10.56 0.03 -0.82
N PHE A 152 9.32 0.03 -1.30
CA PHE A 152 8.19 -0.54 -0.59
C PHE A 152 8.38 -2.03 -0.32
N LEU A 153 8.76 -2.80 -1.36
CA LEU A 153 8.97 -4.23 -1.25
C LEU A 153 10.24 -4.63 -0.49
N ARG A 154 11.21 -3.71 -0.33
CA ARG A 154 12.42 -3.95 0.47
C ARG A 154 12.19 -3.88 1.98
N ARG A 155 11.08 -3.30 2.44
CA ARG A 155 10.81 -3.08 3.86
C ARG A 155 9.98 -4.22 4.44
N ASN A 156 10.37 -4.70 5.62
CA ASN A 156 9.60 -5.69 6.35
C ASN A 156 8.37 -5.04 7.03
N ILE A 157 7.40 -5.85 7.46
CA ILE A 157 6.18 -5.36 8.12
C ILE A 157 6.49 -4.60 9.41
N SER A 158 7.51 -5.02 10.17
CA SER A 158 7.85 -4.37 11.45
C SER A 158 8.31 -2.93 11.27
N PHE A 159 8.99 -2.59 10.17
CA PHE A 159 9.30 -1.20 9.82
C PHE A 159 8.05 -0.32 9.79
N TRP A 160 6.93 -0.84 9.30
CA TRP A 160 5.70 -0.08 9.11
C TRP A 160 4.83 0.03 10.37
N VAL A 161 4.85 -1.01 11.22
CA VAL A 161 4.01 -1.08 12.42
C VAL A 161 4.68 -0.42 13.62
N ASN A 162 6.00 -0.57 13.76
CA ASN A 162 6.71 -0.12 14.97
C ASN A 162 7.21 1.32 14.89
N GLY A 163 7.04 1.99 13.74
CA GLY A 163 7.64 3.30 13.49
C GLY A 163 9.15 3.18 13.26
N SER A 164 9.65 3.96 12.30
CA SER A 164 11.07 4.00 11.99
C SER A 164 11.85 4.76 13.07
N ASP A 165 12.52 4.03 13.97
CA ASP A 165 13.74 4.51 14.65
C ASP A 165 14.91 3.52 14.56
N ASP A 166 14.82 2.47 13.73
CA ASP A 166 15.92 1.51 13.56
C ASP A 166 16.62 1.68 12.21
N TYR A 167 17.64 2.54 12.19
CA TYR A 167 18.82 2.25 11.36
C TYR A 167 19.56 1.09 12.03
N TYR A 168 19.20 -0.15 11.68
CA TYR A 168 20.06 -1.30 11.97
C TYR A 168 21.41 -1.07 11.29
N THR A 169 22.43 -0.72 12.09
CA THR A 169 23.84 -0.71 11.70
C THR A 169 24.44 -2.04 12.18
N PRO A 170 24.92 -2.92 11.30
CA PRO A 170 25.63 -4.11 11.73
C PRO A 170 27.05 -3.74 12.19
N ASP A 171 27.36 -4.19 13.41
CA ASP A 171 28.67 -4.35 14.05
C ASP A 171 29.60 -3.14 14.23
N HIS A 172 29.74 -2.72 15.50
CA HIS A 172 31.07 -2.49 16.08
C HIS A 172 31.25 -3.39 17.31
N GLN A 173 32.00 -4.47 17.06
CA GLN A 173 32.90 -5.22 17.93
C GLN A 173 32.91 -4.85 19.42
N THR A 174 32.61 -5.87 20.21
CA THR A 174 33.04 -6.07 21.59
C THR A 174 34.51 -5.66 21.83
N THR A 175 34.72 -4.74 22.76
CA THR A 175 35.96 -4.70 23.56
C THR A 175 35.58 -4.50 25.02
N PRO A 176 36.02 -5.37 25.95
CA PRO A 176 35.77 -5.18 27.37
C PRO A 176 36.70 -4.08 27.90
N ILE A 177 36.12 -3.02 28.47
CA ILE A 177 36.89 -2.03 29.24
C ILE A 177 37.36 -2.73 30.52
N THR A 178 38.68 -2.94 30.59
CA THR A 178 39.37 -3.34 31.81
C THR A 178 39.30 -2.17 32.79
N SER A 179 38.70 -2.38 33.96
CA SER A 179 38.73 -1.44 35.07
C SER A 179 40.15 -1.40 35.65
N ALA A 180 40.81 -0.25 35.56
CA ALA A 180 42.01 0.05 36.33
C ALA A 180 41.75 1.35 37.10
N VAL A 181 41.45 1.23 38.39
CA VAL A 181 41.75 2.27 39.38
C VAL A 181 42.01 1.59 40.74
N ALA A 182 43.15 1.95 41.33
CA ALA A 182 43.74 1.55 42.62
C ALA A 182 44.51 0.22 42.67
#